data_AF-A0A2G1XL47-F1
#
_entry.id   AF-A0A2G1XL47-F1
#
_cell.length_a   1.000
_cell.length_b   1.000
_cell.length_c   1.000
_cell.angle_alpha   90.00
_cell.angle_beta   90.00
_cell.angle_gamma   90.00
#
_symmetry.space_group_name_H-M   'P 1'
#
loop_
_entity.id
_entity.type
_entity.pdbx_description
1 polymer ?
#
loop_
_entity_poly.entity_id
_entity_poly.type
_entity_poly.pdbx_seq_one_letter_code
_entity_poly.pdbx_strand_id
1 'polypeptide(L)'
;MGADITALIVDWADLENIPVLEREGALIEAADPDVDDGGTEEGWAWLPPAPEGFPAWCARYEFASTRGSFKPHFWAGERWETVREHVAADLRSALDTFLGGLFWNLPGSEDDLQEEDAEHWYGAMWVYCSPPDVLGLAQAWAEAGPRLEALRGPFDLHAAEPGTRVGRFEGFAMLLRGWAEVVDEAHRRGWGLVGLPV
;
A
#
# COMPACT_ATOMS: atom_id res chain seq x y z
N MET A 1 12.16 -8.85 15.97
CA MET A 1 12.31 -7.74 15.00
C MET A 1 10.96 -7.54 14.33
N GLY A 2 10.50 -6.31 14.18
CA GLY A 2 9.34 -5.99 13.35
C GLY A 2 9.78 -5.95 11.89
N ALA A 3 8.84 -6.15 10.99
CA ALA A 3 9.07 -5.98 9.56
C ALA A 3 8.50 -4.60 9.18
N ASP A 4 9.20 -3.87 8.32
CA ASP A 4 8.82 -2.53 7.86
C ASP A 4 8.41 -2.59 6.39
N ILE A 5 7.59 -1.63 5.95
CA ILE A 5 7.04 -1.48 4.61
C ILE A 5 7.19 -0.02 4.21
N THR A 6 7.73 0.20 3.01
CA THR A 6 7.76 1.51 2.36
C THR A 6 6.95 1.45 1.09
N ALA A 7 5.99 2.38 0.94
CA ALA A 7 5.19 2.52 -0.27
C ALA A 7 5.84 3.49 -1.26
N LEU A 8 6.04 3.02 -2.47
CA LEU A 8 6.55 3.78 -3.61
C LEU A 8 5.52 3.77 -4.74
N ILE A 9 5.33 4.93 -5.38
CA ILE A 9 4.75 4.97 -6.72
C ILE A 9 5.88 5.11 -7.73
N VAL A 10 5.78 4.40 -8.86
CA VAL A 10 6.89 4.28 -9.81
C VAL A 10 6.40 4.43 -11.25
N ASP A 11 7.14 5.20 -12.05
CA ASP A 11 6.99 5.23 -13.49
C ASP A 11 7.42 3.89 -14.07
N TRP A 12 6.44 3.15 -14.59
CA TRP A 12 6.65 1.79 -15.06
C TRP A 12 7.59 1.73 -16.27
N ALA A 13 7.51 2.71 -17.16
CA ALA A 13 8.34 2.74 -18.36
C ALA A 13 9.81 2.97 -17.99
N ASP A 14 10.06 3.84 -17.01
CA ASP A 14 11.42 4.06 -16.50
C ASP A 14 11.95 2.86 -15.71
N LEU A 15 11.11 2.21 -14.89
CA LEU A 15 11.50 0.99 -14.18
C LEU A 15 11.84 -0.15 -15.15
N GLU A 16 11.07 -0.30 -16.24
CA GLU A 16 11.33 -1.30 -17.28
C GLU A 16 12.65 -1.04 -18.02
N ASN A 17 13.08 0.22 -18.14
CA ASN A 17 14.38 0.59 -18.73
C ASN A 17 15.57 0.24 -17.84
N ILE A 18 15.37 0.03 -16.53
CA ILE A 18 16.42 -0.44 -15.62
C ILE A 18 16.66 -1.95 -15.87
N PRO A 19 17.93 -2.42 -15.99
CA PRO A 19 18.23 -3.85 -16.14
C PRO A 19 17.59 -4.69 -15.03
N VAL A 20 17.00 -5.83 -15.37
CA VAL A 20 16.25 -6.70 -14.43
C VAL A 20 17.03 -6.98 -13.14
N LEU A 21 18.33 -7.24 -13.23
CA LEU A 21 19.20 -7.53 -12.07
C LEU A 21 19.49 -6.31 -11.19
N GLU A 22 19.20 -5.10 -11.65
CA GLU A 22 19.46 -3.82 -10.96
C GLU A 22 18.17 -3.21 -10.38
N ARG A 23 16.99 -3.65 -10.84
CA ARG A 23 15.69 -3.08 -10.44
C ARG A 23 15.44 -3.15 -8.93
N GLU A 24 15.71 -4.29 -8.31
CA GLU A 24 15.53 -4.46 -6.86
C GLU A 24 16.41 -3.48 -6.07
N GLY A 25 17.69 -3.35 -6.45
CA GLY A 25 18.61 -2.41 -5.82
C GLY A 25 18.15 -0.95 -5.97
N ALA A 26 17.72 -0.57 -7.17
CA ALA A 26 17.20 0.77 -7.45
C ALA A 26 15.93 1.09 -6.64
N LEU A 27 15.04 0.10 -6.45
CA LEU A 27 13.85 0.21 -5.63
C LEU A 27 14.16 0.34 -4.14
N ILE A 28 15.12 -0.44 -3.62
CA ILE A 28 15.59 -0.35 -2.23
C ILE A 28 16.21 1.03 -1.96
N GLU A 29 17.10 1.50 -2.86
CA GLU A 29 17.71 2.83 -2.76
C GLU A 29 16.67 3.96 -2.79
N ALA A 30 15.60 3.81 -3.58
CA ALA A 30 14.49 4.77 -3.59
C ALA A 30 13.64 4.75 -2.31
N ALA A 31 13.51 3.59 -1.65
CA ALA A 31 12.75 3.42 -0.42
C ALA A 31 13.51 3.94 0.81
N ASP A 32 14.81 3.69 0.88
CA ASP A 32 15.71 4.11 1.95
C ASP A 32 16.93 4.84 1.38
N PRO A 33 16.78 6.11 0.94
CA PRO A 33 17.87 6.82 0.30
C PRO A 33 18.91 7.27 1.33
N ASP A 34 20.20 7.18 0.96
CA ASP A 34 21.35 7.59 1.80
C ASP A 34 21.42 9.11 2.11
N VAL A 35 20.42 9.90 1.69
CA VAL A 35 20.31 11.32 2.00
C VAL A 35 19.59 11.53 3.34
N ASP A 36 20.16 12.37 4.20
CA ASP A 36 19.57 12.74 5.48
C ASP A 36 18.21 13.45 5.24
N ASP A 37 17.12 12.73 5.49
CA ASP A 37 15.75 13.16 5.23
C ASP A 37 15.19 14.08 6.31
N GLY A 38 15.98 14.41 7.34
CA GLY A 38 15.58 15.31 8.43
C GLY A 38 14.38 14.81 9.24
N GLY A 39 13.98 13.54 9.08
CA GLY A 39 12.73 13.00 9.56
C GLY A 39 11.59 13.40 8.64
N THR A 40 11.25 12.54 7.68
CA THR A 40 10.09 12.76 6.81
C THR A 40 8.81 12.94 7.64
N GLU A 41 8.21 14.12 7.57
CA GLU A 41 6.85 14.37 8.08
C GLU A 41 5.83 13.57 7.25
N GLU A 42 4.76 13.09 7.88
CA GLU A 42 3.68 12.29 7.27
C GLU A 42 3.30 12.76 5.85
N GLY A 43 3.10 11.78 4.94
CA GLY A 43 2.69 12.02 3.56
C GLY A 43 3.83 11.85 2.56
N TRP A 44 3.78 12.63 1.47
CA TRP A 44 4.73 12.50 0.38
C TRP A 44 6.10 13.09 0.72
N ALA A 45 7.12 12.24 0.81
CA ALA A 45 8.50 12.65 1.10
C ALA A 45 9.17 13.30 -0.12
N TRP A 46 8.95 12.73 -1.31
CA TRP A 46 9.68 13.08 -2.53
C TRP A 46 8.81 12.99 -3.77
N LEU A 47 7.67 13.68 -3.74
CA LEU A 47 6.84 13.81 -4.93
C LEU A 47 7.52 14.74 -5.95
N PRO A 48 7.72 14.31 -7.21
CA PRO A 48 8.37 15.17 -8.20
C PRO A 48 7.65 16.52 -8.38
N PRO A 49 8.41 17.64 -8.44
CA PRO A 49 9.88 17.72 -8.47
C PRO A 49 10.53 17.47 -7.08
N ALA A 50 11.35 16.42 -6.99
CA ALA A 50 12.05 16.02 -5.78
C ALA A 50 13.42 16.72 -5.66
N PRO A 51 14.08 16.71 -4.48
CA PRO A 51 15.42 17.24 -4.30
C PRO A 51 16.44 16.63 -5.29
N GLU A 52 17.49 17.40 -5.59
CA GLU A 52 18.58 16.94 -6.47
C GLU A 52 19.20 15.65 -5.92
N GLY A 53 19.22 14.59 -6.75
CA GLY A 53 19.71 13.27 -6.38
C GLY A 53 18.62 12.22 -6.10
N PHE A 54 17.36 12.62 -5.88
CA PHE A 54 16.26 11.64 -5.80
C PHE A 54 15.76 11.26 -7.20
N PRO A 55 15.46 9.99 -7.49
CA PRO A 55 15.05 9.59 -8.82
C PRO A 55 13.71 10.19 -9.23
N ALA A 56 13.64 10.76 -10.44
CA ALA A 56 12.41 11.37 -10.97
C ALA A 56 11.33 10.33 -11.35
N TRP A 57 11.71 9.05 -11.45
CA TRP A 57 10.85 7.94 -11.82
C TRP A 57 10.07 7.35 -10.63
N CYS A 58 10.24 7.85 -9.41
CA CYS A 58 9.50 7.37 -8.26
C CYS A 58 9.13 8.45 -7.25
N ALA A 59 8.23 8.13 -6.33
CA ALA A 59 7.95 8.92 -5.13
C ALA A 59 7.64 8.02 -3.93
N ARG A 60 8.11 8.40 -2.74
CA ARG A 60 7.87 7.71 -1.47
C ARG A 60 6.73 8.33 -0.69
N TYR A 61 5.89 7.47 -0.10
CA TYR A 61 4.84 7.88 0.85
C TYR A 61 5.11 7.32 2.25
N GLU A 62 5.10 8.21 3.24
CA GLU A 62 5.19 7.86 4.65
C GLU A 62 3.81 7.84 5.30
N PHE A 63 3.39 6.65 5.76
CA PHE A 63 2.13 6.53 6.48
C PHE A 63 2.22 7.18 7.85
N ALA A 64 1.25 8.05 8.11
CA ALA A 64 1.01 8.72 9.38
C ALA A 64 1.42 7.86 10.56
N SER A 65 2.41 8.30 11.36
CA SER A 65 2.87 7.68 12.60
C SER A 65 3.34 6.22 12.53
N THR A 66 3.34 5.51 11.38
CA THR A 66 3.71 4.07 11.27
C THR A 66 5.19 3.84 11.45
N ARG A 67 6.01 4.85 11.11
CA ARG A 67 7.48 4.79 11.11
C ARG A 67 7.96 3.57 10.32
N GLY A 68 7.42 3.39 9.12
CA GLY A 68 7.69 2.23 8.28
C GLY A 68 7.07 0.92 8.75
N SER A 69 6.56 0.75 9.97
CA SER A 69 6.16 -0.60 10.42
C SER A 69 5.04 -1.24 9.58
N PHE A 70 5.21 -2.52 9.24
CA PHE A 70 4.19 -3.33 8.56
C PHE A 70 3.04 -3.75 9.47
N LYS A 71 3.26 -3.84 10.78
CA LYS A 71 2.26 -4.36 11.73
C LYS A 71 0.87 -3.71 11.62
N PRO A 72 0.74 -2.38 11.46
CA PRO A 72 -0.57 -1.75 11.24
C PRO A 72 -1.31 -2.27 10.00
N HIS A 73 -0.59 -2.61 8.92
CA HIS A 73 -1.13 -3.16 7.68
C HIS A 73 -1.65 -4.58 7.89
N PHE A 74 -0.81 -5.45 8.44
CA PHE A 74 -1.19 -6.81 8.81
C PHE A 74 -2.45 -6.82 9.67
N TRP A 75 -2.46 -6.05 10.76
CA TRP A 75 -3.62 -6.00 11.65
C TRP A 75 -4.84 -5.37 11.01
N ALA A 76 -4.69 -4.45 10.06
CA ALA A 76 -5.82 -3.93 9.29
C ALA A 76 -6.45 -5.03 8.43
N GLY A 77 -5.65 -5.93 7.84
CA GLY A 77 -6.14 -7.11 7.14
C GLY A 77 -6.94 -8.04 8.06
N GLU A 78 -6.39 -8.38 9.23
CA GLU A 78 -7.08 -9.20 10.24
C GLU A 78 -8.40 -8.59 10.73
N ARG A 79 -8.43 -7.26 10.92
CA ARG A 79 -9.68 -6.57 11.28
C ARG A 79 -10.68 -6.58 10.14
N TRP A 80 -10.21 -6.41 8.91
CA TRP A 80 -11.08 -6.50 7.75
C TRP A 80 -11.70 -7.90 7.64
N GLU A 81 -10.93 -8.97 7.78
CA GLU A 81 -11.45 -10.35 7.81
C GLU A 81 -12.54 -10.54 8.87
N THR A 82 -12.33 -9.96 10.05
CA THR A 82 -13.30 -10.05 11.15
C THR A 82 -14.61 -9.30 10.86
N VAL A 83 -14.56 -8.20 10.08
CA VAL A 83 -15.71 -7.29 9.87
C VAL A 83 -16.42 -7.56 8.54
N ARG A 84 -15.74 -8.10 7.53
CA ARG A 84 -16.22 -8.16 6.15
C ARG A 84 -17.55 -8.89 5.98
N GLU A 85 -17.85 -9.90 6.80
CA GLU A 85 -19.12 -10.63 6.73
C GLU A 85 -20.32 -9.83 7.28
N HIS A 86 -20.06 -8.74 8.00
CA HIS A 86 -21.06 -7.91 8.66
C HIS A 86 -21.37 -6.61 7.90
N VAL A 87 -20.81 -6.43 6.71
CA VAL A 87 -21.02 -5.23 5.88
C VAL A 87 -21.83 -5.55 4.63
N ALA A 88 -22.39 -4.51 4.01
CA ALA A 88 -23.13 -4.67 2.76
C ALA A 88 -22.23 -5.28 1.66
N ALA A 89 -22.76 -6.21 0.89
CA ALA A 89 -21.98 -7.03 -0.05
C ALA A 89 -21.24 -6.22 -1.12
N ASP A 90 -21.80 -5.09 -1.53
CA ASP A 90 -21.19 -4.16 -2.47
C ASP A 90 -19.98 -3.42 -1.85
N LEU A 91 -20.13 -2.90 -0.62
CA LEU A 91 -19.02 -2.30 0.13
C LEU A 91 -17.93 -3.33 0.43
N ARG A 92 -18.33 -4.56 0.75
CA ARG A 92 -17.41 -5.69 0.95
C ARG A 92 -16.59 -5.93 -0.32
N SER A 93 -17.24 -6.07 -1.46
CA SER A 93 -16.55 -6.35 -2.72
C SER A 93 -15.56 -5.25 -3.08
N ALA A 94 -15.94 -3.98 -2.91
CA ALA A 94 -15.07 -2.85 -3.19
C ALA A 94 -13.83 -2.83 -2.26
N LEU A 95 -14.02 -3.07 -0.96
CA LEU A 95 -12.89 -3.14 -0.01
C LEU A 95 -12.04 -4.39 -0.19
N ASP A 96 -12.64 -5.53 -0.55
CA ASP A 96 -11.90 -6.76 -0.85
C ASP A 96 -10.94 -6.53 -2.04
N THR A 97 -11.43 -5.88 -3.10
CA THR A 97 -10.58 -5.50 -4.25
C THR A 97 -9.51 -4.50 -3.84
N PHE A 98 -9.88 -3.44 -3.10
CA PHE A 98 -8.93 -2.41 -2.70
C PHE A 98 -7.82 -2.96 -1.79
N LEU A 99 -8.16 -3.71 -0.75
CA LEU A 99 -7.19 -4.22 0.22
C LEU A 99 -6.39 -5.40 -0.33
N GLY A 100 -7.01 -6.21 -1.19
CA GLY A 100 -6.39 -7.38 -1.81
C GLY A 100 -5.17 -7.02 -2.65
N GLY A 101 -5.24 -5.93 -3.43
CA GLY A 101 -4.09 -5.45 -4.19
C GLY A 101 -3.04 -4.70 -3.36
N LEU A 102 -3.28 -4.46 -2.07
CA LEU A 102 -2.39 -3.68 -1.21
C LEU A 102 -1.62 -4.58 -0.26
N PHE A 103 -2.21 -4.96 0.87
CA PHE A 103 -1.48 -5.63 1.95
C PHE A 103 -2.19 -6.88 2.48
N TRP A 104 -3.38 -7.18 1.96
CA TRP A 104 -4.22 -8.25 2.49
C TRP A 104 -3.91 -9.60 1.84
N ASN A 105 -3.68 -9.64 0.52
CA ASN A 105 -3.27 -10.83 -0.22
C ASN A 105 -1.83 -10.69 -0.69
N LEU A 106 -0.88 -10.80 0.24
CA LEU A 106 0.54 -10.67 -0.10
C LEU A 106 0.98 -11.83 -1.04
N PRO A 107 1.87 -11.56 -2.02
CA PRO A 107 2.44 -12.59 -2.88
C PRO A 107 3.09 -13.71 -2.05
N GLY A 108 2.84 -14.98 -2.40
CA GLY A 108 3.35 -16.15 -1.67
C GLY A 108 2.54 -16.57 -0.44
N SER A 109 1.36 -15.98 -0.23
CA SER A 109 0.30 -16.56 0.62
C SER A 109 -0.34 -17.78 -0.06
N GLU A 110 -0.95 -18.70 0.71
CA GLU A 110 -1.34 -20.05 0.24
C GLU A 110 -2.28 -20.09 -0.99
N ASP A 111 -2.88 -18.97 -1.39
CA ASP A 111 -3.79 -18.85 -2.54
C ASP A 111 -3.09 -18.55 -3.89
N ASP A 112 -1.78 -18.28 -3.92
CA ASP A 112 -1.08 -17.73 -5.09
C ASP A 112 -0.31 -18.78 -5.92
N LEU A 113 -0.93 -19.93 -6.19
CA LEU A 113 -0.39 -20.96 -7.09
C LEU A 113 -0.81 -20.74 -8.57
N GLN A 114 -0.54 -19.56 -9.11
CA GLN A 114 -0.51 -19.33 -10.56
C GLN A 114 0.82 -18.68 -10.97
N GLU A 115 1.90 -19.45 -10.82
CA GLU A 115 3.17 -19.20 -11.50
C GLU A 115 2.98 -19.40 -13.02
N GLU A 116 3.31 -18.37 -13.83
CA GLU A 116 4.13 -18.56 -15.05
C GLU A 116 4.67 -17.26 -15.68
N ASP A 117 4.17 -16.06 -15.36
CA ASP A 117 4.63 -14.80 -16.01
C ASP A 117 5.30 -13.76 -15.08
N ALA A 118 5.43 -14.04 -13.78
CA ALA A 118 6.07 -13.15 -12.83
C ALA A 118 7.61 -13.33 -12.88
N GLU A 119 8.31 -12.49 -13.66
CA GLU A 119 9.78 -12.37 -13.62
C GLU A 119 10.27 -12.42 -12.15
N HIS A 120 11.25 -13.26 -11.83
CA HIS A 120 11.62 -13.71 -10.48
C HIS A 120 12.02 -12.64 -9.43
N TRP A 121 11.91 -11.34 -9.72
CA TRP A 121 12.22 -10.23 -8.83
C TRP A 121 11.02 -9.81 -7.94
N TYR A 122 9.82 -10.31 -8.20
CA TYR A 122 8.61 -9.98 -7.41
C TYR A 122 8.54 -10.64 -6.03
N GLY A 123 9.31 -11.70 -5.77
CA GLY A 123 9.24 -12.46 -4.51
C GLY A 123 9.69 -11.69 -3.25
N ALA A 124 10.38 -10.55 -3.44
CA ALA A 124 10.80 -9.66 -2.35
C ALA A 124 9.80 -8.53 -2.09
N MET A 125 8.81 -8.32 -2.95
CA MET A 125 7.87 -7.20 -2.88
C MET A 125 6.60 -7.63 -2.16
N TRP A 126 6.16 -6.85 -1.19
CA TRP A 126 4.89 -7.10 -0.50
C TRP A 126 3.70 -6.54 -1.27
N VAL A 127 3.90 -5.42 -1.97
CA VAL A 127 2.87 -4.82 -2.81
C VAL A 127 3.43 -4.64 -4.20
N TYR A 128 2.67 -5.07 -5.20
CA TYR A 128 3.00 -4.86 -6.60
C TYR A 128 1.71 -4.68 -7.39
N CYS A 129 1.51 -3.48 -7.95
CA CYS A 129 0.39 -3.21 -8.85
C CYS A 129 0.91 -2.47 -10.07
N SER A 130 0.66 -3.03 -11.25
CA SER A 130 0.94 -2.34 -12.50
C SER A 130 0.01 -1.13 -12.67
N PRO A 131 0.33 -0.14 -13.54
CA PRO A 131 -0.54 1.00 -13.76
C PRO A 131 -2.00 0.64 -14.14
N PRO A 132 -2.26 -0.41 -14.97
CA PRO A 132 -3.61 -0.93 -15.17
C PRO A 132 -4.31 -1.42 -13.89
N ASP A 133 -3.59 -2.10 -12.99
CA ASP A 133 -4.17 -2.64 -11.75
C ASP A 133 -4.48 -1.52 -10.75
N VAL A 134 -3.63 -0.47 -10.71
CA VAL A 134 -3.86 0.74 -9.91
C VAL A 134 -5.18 1.42 -10.28
N LEU A 135 -5.58 1.42 -11.56
CA LEU A 135 -6.89 1.93 -11.96
C LEU A 135 -8.04 1.13 -11.31
N GLY A 136 -7.91 -0.19 -11.22
CA GLY A 136 -8.88 -1.04 -10.54
C GLY A 136 -8.99 -0.71 -9.05
N LEU A 137 -7.85 -0.48 -8.38
CA LEU A 137 -7.81 -0.06 -6.98
C LEU A 137 -8.44 1.32 -6.77
N ALA A 138 -8.14 2.29 -7.65
CA ALA A 138 -8.71 3.63 -7.58
C ALA A 138 -10.24 3.61 -7.75
N GLN A 139 -10.76 2.79 -8.67
CA GLN A 139 -12.20 2.60 -8.83
C GLN A 139 -12.85 1.96 -7.61
N ALA A 140 -12.22 0.91 -7.05
CA ALA A 140 -12.70 0.25 -5.85
C ALA A 140 -12.73 1.22 -4.65
N TRP A 141 -11.71 2.07 -4.49
CA TRP A 141 -11.71 3.10 -3.47
C TRP A 141 -12.78 4.17 -3.70
N ALA A 142 -13.00 4.61 -4.95
CA ALA A 142 -14.04 5.58 -5.26
C ALA A 142 -15.44 5.10 -4.84
N GLU A 143 -15.69 3.79 -4.87
CA GLU A 143 -16.93 3.17 -4.37
C GLU A 143 -16.96 3.02 -2.84
N ALA A 144 -15.85 2.58 -2.25
CA ALA A 144 -15.75 2.27 -0.82
C ALA A 144 -15.57 3.50 0.08
N GLY A 145 -14.69 4.43 -0.32
CA GLY A 145 -14.23 5.58 0.47
C GLY A 145 -15.37 6.44 1.03
N PRO A 146 -16.37 6.87 0.22
CA PRO A 146 -17.52 7.63 0.70
C PRO A 146 -18.39 6.90 1.73
N ARG A 147 -18.29 5.56 1.77
CA ARG A 147 -19.09 4.67 2.62
C ARG A 147 -18.30 4.13 3.81
N LEU A 148 -17.05 4.54 3.98
CA LEU A 148 -16.17 3.99 5.02
C LEU A 148 -16.75 4.14 6.44
N GLU A 149 -17.46 5.24 6.73
CA GLU A 149 -18.12 5.45 8.04
C GLU A 149 -19.21 4.42 8.35
N ALA A 150 -19.78 3.75 7.34
CA ALA A 150 -20.73 2.67 7.56
C ALA A 150 -20.09 1.45 8.25
N LEU A 151 -18.76 1.31 8.17
CA LEU A 151 -18.02 0.25 8.86
C LEU A 151 -17.92 0.48 10.36
N ARG A 152 -18.07 1.72 10.86
CA ARG A 152 -17.80 2.07 12.27
C ARG A 152 -18.56 1.17 13.24
N GLY A 153 -19.86 0.98 13.01
CA GLY A 153 -20.71 0.13 13.86
C GLY A 153 -20.25 -1.34 13.89
N PRO A 154 -20.17 -2.01 12.73
CA PRO A 154 -19.61 -3.36 12.64
C PRO A 154 -18.18 -3.48 13.21
N PHE A 155 -17.32 -2.50 12.97
CA PHE A 155 -15.95 -2.49 13.47
C PHE A 155 -15.90 -2.45 14.99
N ASP A 156 -16.65 -1.53 15.61
CA ASP A 156 -16.71 -1.39 17.07
C ASP A 156 -17.27 -2.64 17.75
N LEU A 157 -18.16 -3.37 17.08
CA LEU A 157 -18.77 -4.58 17.60
C LEU A 157 -17.89 -5.83 17.45
N HIS A 158 -17.18 -5.96 16.33
CA HIS A 158 -16.53 -7.22 15.95
C HIS A 158 -15.00 -7.17 15.97
N ALA A 159 -14.38 -6.03 15.66
CA ALA A 159 -12.94 -5.90 15.45
C ALA A 159 -12.22 -5.01 16.46
N ALA A 160 -12.93 -4.25 17.29
CA ALA A 160 -12.32 -3.33 18.23
C ALA A 160 -11.41 -4.06 19.24
N GLU A 161 -10.14 -3.64 19.28
CA GLU A 161 -9.17 -4.09 20.26
C GLU A 161 -8.43 -2.89 20.86
N PRO A 162 -9.02 -2.28 21.91
CA PRO A 162 -8.46 -1.09 22.54
C PRO A 162 -7.02 -1.30 22.99
N GLY A 163 -6.15 -0.35 22.68
CA GLY A 163 -4.72 -0.41 23.04
C GLY A 163 -3.82 -0.78 21.86
N THR A 164 -4.40 -1.23 20.73
CA THR A 164 -3.67 -1.37 19.47
C THR A 164 -4.02 -0.22 18.51
N ARG A 165 -3.12 0.05 17.58
CA ARG A 165 -3.19 1.23 16.70
C ARG A 165 -4.36 1.19 15.73
N VAL A 166 -4.50 0.08 15.00
CA VAL A 166 -5.67 -0.20 14.15
C VAL A 166 -6.75 -0.95 14.94
N GLY A 167 -6.68 -0.90 16.27
CA GLY A 167 -7.68 -1.47 17.18
C GLY A 167 -8.92 -0.61 17.36
N ARG A 168 -8.93 0.60 16.78
CA ARG A 168 -10.10 1.47 16.68
C ARG A 168 -10.34 1.81 15.22
N PHE A 169 -11.60 2.09 14.90
CA PHE A 169 -12.01 2.43 13.55
C PHE A 169 -11.23 3.63 12.99
N GLU A 170 -10.91 4.65 13.79
CA GLU A 170 -10.16 5.83 13.33
C GLU A 170 -8.77 5.47 12.82
N GLY A 171 -8.07 4.55 13.51
CA GLY A 171 -6.73 4.11 13.10
C GLY A 171 -6.75 3.27 11.83
N PHE A 172 -7.75 2.40 11.70
CA PHE A 172 -8.01 1.63 10.48
C PHE A 172 -8.34 2.56 9.30
N ALA A 173 -9.30 3.48 9.48
CA ALA A 173 -9.74 4.41 8.45
C ALA A 173 -8.62 5.37 8.01
N MET A 174 -7.79 5.84 8.94
CA MET A 174 -6.63 6.66 8.63
C MET A 174 -5.62 5.92 7.75
N LEU A 175 -5.34 4.65 8.06
CA LEU A 175 -4.43 3.84 7.25
C LEU A 175 -4.98 3.63 5.83
N LEU A 176 -6.27 3.31 5.70
CA LEU A 176 -6.92 3.11 4.39
C LEU A 176 -6.90 4.40 3.55
N ARG A 177 -7.09 5.57 4.20
CA ARG A 177 -6.99 6.86 3.52
C ARG A 177 -5.58 7.17 3.04
N GLY A 178 -4.55 6.82 3.82
CA GLY A 178 -3.17 6.94 3.36
C GLY A 178 -2.92 6.11 2.09
N TRP A 179 -3.41 4.87 2.06
CA TRP A 179 -3.29 4.04 0.85
C TRP A 179 -4.09 4.59 -0.33
N ALA A 180 -5.25 5.18 -0.06
CA ALA A 180 -6.03 5.83 -1.09
C ALA A 180 -5.29 7.03 -1.71
N GLU A 181 -4.62 7.85 -0.90
CA GLU A 181 -3.79 8.94 -1.41
C GLU A 181 -2.66 8.42 -2.32
N VAL A 182 -2.03 7.31 -1.94
CA VAL A 182 -1.01 6.64 -2.74
C VAL A 182 -1.56 6.13 -4.06
N VAL A 183 -2.69 5.44 -4.04
CA VAL A 183 -3.37 4.89 -5.23
C VAL A 183 -3.86 5.99 -6.15
N ASP A 184 -4.48 7.04 -5.62
CA ASP A 184 -4.99 8.17 -6.40
C ASP A 184 -3.85 8.92 -7.10
N GLU A 185 -2.73 9.13 -6.42
CA GLU A 185 -1.56 9.78 -7.01
C GLU A 185 -0.87 8.91 -8.08
N ALA A 186 -0.75 7.60 -7.82
CA ALA A 186 -0.27 6.65 -8.83
C ALA A 186 -1.16 6.67 -10.08
N HIS A 187 -2.48 6.59 -9.88
CA HIS A 187 -3.46 6.62 -10.96
C HIS A 187 -3.36 7.93 -11.77
N ARG A 188 -3.29 9.07 -11.10
CA ARG A 188 -3.20 10.40 -11.73
C ARG A 188 -1.97 10.54 -12.63
N ARG A 189 -0.87 9.87 -12.29
CA ARG A 189 0.38 9.87 -13.06
C ARG A 189 0.45 8.77 -14.12
N GLY A 190 -0.43 7.78 -14.06
CA GLY A 190 -0.30 6.56 -14.86
C GLY A 190 0.87 5.68 -14.40
N TRP A 191 1.17 5.73 -13.11
CA TRP A 191 2.29 5.02 -12.47
C TRP A 191 1.79 3.76 -11.76
N GLY A 192 2.72 2.85 -11.49
CA GLY A 192 2.46 1.65 -10.70
C GLY A 192 2.72 1.86 -9.21
N LEU A 193 2.36 0.86 -8.40
CA LEU A 193 2.51 0.85 -6.95
C LEU A 193 3.43 -0.29 -6.51
N VAL A 194 4.32 0.02 -5.60
CA VAL A 194 5.33 -0.89 -5.06
C VAL A 194 5.38 -0.75 -3.54
N GLY A 195 5.41 -1.87 -2.82
CA GLY A 195 5.60 -1.92 -1.37
C GLY A 195 6.76 -2.84 -1.03
N LEU A 196 7.79 -2.27 -0.41
CA LEU A 196 9.08 -2.94 -0.19
C LEU A 196 9.31 -3.21 1.30
N PRO A 197 9.80 -4.41 1.67
CA PRO A 197 10.31 -4.68 2.99
C PRO A 197 11.74 -4.16 3.11
N VAL A 198 11.89 -2.96 3.70
CA VAL A 198 13.19 -2.36 4.01
C VAL A 198 13.56 -2.49 5.48
#